data_AF-A0A4Q3E5M5-F1
#
_entry.id   AF-A0A4Q3E5M5-F1
#
_cell.length_a   1.000
_cell.length_b   1.000
_cell.length_c   1.000
_cell.angle_alpha   90.00
_cell.angle_beta   90.00
_cell.angle_gamma   90.00
#
_symmetry.space_group_name_H-M   'P 1'
#
loop_
_entity.id
_entity.type
_entity.pdbx_description
1 polymer ?
#
loop_
_entity_poly.entity_id
_entity_poly.type
_entity_poly.pdbx_seq_one_letter_code
_entity_poly.pdbx_strand_id
1 'polypeptide(L)' 'KRTVEALGLKRINHSVEVEATPAIIGMVRKVNHLVAIESI' A
#
# COMPACT_ATOMS: atom_id res chain seq x y z
N LYS A 1 -1.04 6.23 9.54
CA LYS A 1 0.06 7.03 8.95
C LYS A 1 1.32 6.20 8.67
N ARG A 2 1.99 5.62 9.68
CA ARG A 2 3.24 4.82 9.50
C ARG A 2 3.18 3.74 8.42
N THR A 3 2.06 3.01 8.29
CA THR A 3 1.89 1.97 7.27
C THR A 3 1.84 2.54 5.84
N VAL A 4 1.24 3.71 5.65
CA VAL A 4 1.16 4.38 4.33
C VAL A 4 2.56 4.82 3.89
N GLU A 5 3.33 5.42 4.81
CA GLU A 5 4.72 5.81 4.57
C GLU A 5 5.62 4.59 4.31
N ALA A 6 5.43 3.49 5.05
CA ALA A 6 6.18 2.24 4.88
C ALA A 6 5.90 1.53 3.54
N LEU A 7 4.68 1.67 3.01
CA LEU A 7 4.33 1.21 1.65
C LEU A 7 4.89 2.13 0.55
N GLY A 8 5.60 3.21 0.91
CA GLY A 8 6.21 4.15 -0.05
C GLY A 8 5.26 5.22 -0.58
N LEU A 9 4.04 5.33 -0.03
CA LEU A 9 3.05 6.32 -0.43
C LEU A 9 3.33 7.68 0.23
N LYS A 10 3.79 8.66 -0.56
CA LYS A 10 4.24 9.97 -0.07
C LYS A 10 3.26 11.12 -0.31
N ARG A 11 2.37 11.00 -1.29
CA ARG A 11 1.46 12.07 -1.78
C ARG A 11 0.13 11.45 -2.23
N ILE A 12 -0.92 12.27 -2.36
CA ILE A 12 -2.20 11.85 -2.95
C ILE A 12 -1.98 11.46 -4.42
N ASN A 13 -2.66 10.40 -4.88
CA ASN A 13 -2.55 9.83 -6.24
C ASN A 13 -1.16 9.28 -6.62
N HIS A 14 -0.27 9.07 -5.65
CA HIS A 14 1.01 8.39 -5.87
C HIS A 14 0.80 6.87 -5.86
N SER A 15 1.29 6.16 -6.87
CA SER A 15 1.31 4.70 -6.96
C SER A 15 2.73 4.16 -6.79
N VAL A 16 2.84 2.94 -6.27
CA VAL A 16 4.10 2.20 -6.11
C VAL A 16 3.81 0.72 -6.41
N GLU A 17 4.65 0.09 -7.20
CA GLU A 17 4.63 -1.36 -7.42
C GLU A 17 5.44 -2.06 -6.33
N VAL A 18 4.85 -3.08 -5.73
CA VAL A 18 5.46 -3.87 -4.65
C VAL A 18 5.16 -5.34 -4.85
N GLU A 19 6.10 -6.20 -4.47
CA GLU A 19 5.89 -7.64 -4.50
C GLU A 19 4.81 -8.06 -3.48
N ALA A 20 3.91 -8.94 -3.90
CA ALA A 20 2.80 -9.44 -3.10
C ALA A 20 3.23 -10.44 -2.01
N THR A 21 4.08 -10.02 -1.08
CA THR A 21 4.48 -10.82 0.08
C THR A 21 3.36 -10.84 1.14
N PRO A 22 3.26 -11.89 1.98
CA PRO A 22 2.27 -11.94 3.06
C PRO A 22 2.29 -10.72 4.00
N ALA A 23 3.48 -10.15 4.23
CA ALA A 23 3.65 -8.95 5.03
C ALA A 23 3.03 -7.71 4.36
N ILE A 24 3.28 -7.50 3.06
CA ILE A 24 2.69 -6.39 2.28
C ILE A 24 1.18 -6.52 2.24
N ILE A 25 0.66 -7.73 1.98
CA ILE A 25 -0.78 -8.00 1.96
C ILE A 25 -1.43 -7.65 3.31
N GLY A 26 -0.80 -8.02 4.43
CA GLY A 26 -1.26 -7.66 5.77
C GLY A 26 -1.27 -6.15 6.01
N MET A 27 -0.24 -5.44 5.56
CA MET A 27 -0.16 -3.98 5.65
C MET A 27 -1.25 -3.29 4.84
N VAL A 28 -1.46 -3.71 3.58
CA VAL A 28 -2.49 -3.16 2.70
C VAL A 28 -3.88 -3.40 3.27
N ARG A 29 -4.17 -4.60 3.78
CA ARG A 29 -5.45 -4.92 4.45
C ARG A 29 -5.77 -3.96 5.61
N LYS A 30 -4.76 -3.57 6.39
CA LYS A 30 -4.92 -2.63 7.52
C LYS A 30 -5.31 -1.21 7.09
N VAL A 31 -4.93 -0.81 5.87
CA VAL A 31 -5.18 0.54 5.33
C VAL A 31 -6.07 0.52 4.09
N ASN A 32 -6.84 -0.53 3.88
CA ASN A 32 -7.66 -0.76 2.68
C ASN A 32 -8.64 0.37 2.35
N HIS A 33 -9.09 1.12 3.36
CA HIS A 33 -10.00 2.26 3.21
C HIS A 33 -9.29 3.55 2.72
N LEU A 34 -7.96 3.52 2.59
CA LEU A 34 -7.14 4.68 2.18
C LEU A 34 -6.45 4.48 0.83
N VAL A 35 -6.45 3.25 0.28
CA VAL A 35 -5.67 2.90 -0.90
C VAL A 35 -6.52 2.07 -1.86
N ALA A 36 -6.24 2.20 -3.16
CA ALA A 36 -6.72 1.30 -4.18
C ALA A 36 -5.61 0.30 -4.55
N ILE A 37 -6.00 -0.89 -4.99
CA ILE A 37 -5.08 -1.96 -5.41
C ILE A 37 -5.37 -2.26 -6.88
N GLU A 38 -4.32 -2.37 -7.68
CA GLU A 38 -4.35 -2.82 -9.06
C GLU A 38 -3.39 -4.01 -9.20
N SER A 39 -3.76 -5.00 -10.03
CA SER A 39 -2.93 -6.19 -10.29
C SER A 39 -2.37 -6.09 -11.70
N ILE A 40 -1.05 -6.16 -11.83
CA ILE A 40 -0.28 -6.11 -13.07
C ILE A 40 0.44 -7.44 -13.26
#